data_AF-A0A971EL22-F1
#
_entry.id   AF-A0A971EL22-F1
#
_cell.length_a   1.000
_cell.length_b   1.000
_cell.length_c   1.000
_cell.angle_alpha   90.00
_cell.angle_beta   90.00
_cell.angle_gamma   90.00
#
_symmetry.space_group_name_H-M   'P 1'
#
loop_
_entity.id
_entity.type
_entity.pdbx_description
1 polymer ?
#
loop_
_entity_poly.entity_id
_entity_poly.type
_entity_poly.pdbx_seq_one_letter_code
_entity_poly.pdbx_strand_id
1 'polypeptide(L)'
;MIKAQQVRGTARYMASFEDLVEERIRKAREKGAFDNLEGFGKPLNLYENPFEPADMRMANKMLKDAGYAPYWVELGKDVDAALEAFGEEIEKFKRYVTVVLNGGPVSSITRRRFEQKKALFYEEMKGRLEQLNKKIDNYNYHCPLYWLGRPNIDVKREYARVVEEVEALIARL
;
A
#
# COMPACT_ATOMS: atom_id res chain seq x y z
N MET A 1 -19.20 26.70 -21.38
CA MET A 1 -20.34 25.90 -20.85
C MET A 1 -20.60 24.59 -21.61
N ILE A 2 -19.69 24.10 -22.47
CA ILE A 2 -19.95 22.97 -23.39
C ILE A 2 -19.75 21.58 -22.73
N LYS A 3 -19.00 21.47 -21.62
CA LYS A 3 -18.68 20.17 -21.00
C LYS A 3 -19.85 19.50 -20.25
N ALA A 4 -20.76 20.27 -19.64
CA ALA A 4 -21.81 19.72 -18.79
C ALA A 4 -22.95 19.02 -19.57
N GLN A 5 -23.24 19.48 -20.80
CA GLN A 5 -24.25 18.85 -21.67
C GLN A 5 -23.74 17.53 -22.28
N GLN A 6 -22.47 17.46 -22.64
CA GLN A 6 -21.87 16.25 -23.22
C GLN A 6 -21.79 15.10 -22.20
N VAL A 7 -21.45 15.41 -20.94
CA VAL A 7 -21.42 14.43 -19.83
C VAL A 7 -22.81 13.85 -19.53
N ARG A 8 -23.89 14.66 -19.63
CA ARG A 8 -25.27 14.18 -19.45
C ARG A 8 -25.73 13.23 -20.56
N GLY A 9 -25.29 13.45 -21.80
CA GLY A 9 -25.59 12.57 -22.93
C GLY A 9 -24.90 11.22 -22.83
N THR A 10 -23.62 11.22 -22.44
CA THR A 10 -22.84 9.99 -22.22
C THR A 10 -23.38 9.17 -21.06
N ALA A 11 -23.73 9.80 -19.93
CA ALA A 11 -24.33 9.10 -18.78
C ALA A 11 -25.68 8.45 -19.12
N ARG A 12 -26.52 9.13 -19.93
CA ARG A 12 -27.81 8.57 -20.40
C ARG A 12 -27.62 7.41 -21.38
N TYR A 13 -26.59 7.48 -22.23
CA TYR A 13 -26.22 6.39 -23.15
C TYR A 13 -25.64 5.18 -22.41
N MET A 14 -24.79 5.40 -21.41
CA MET A 14 -24.22 4.33 -20.58
C MET A 14 -25.31 3.63 -19.75
N ALA A 15 -26.23 4.38 -19.13
CA ALA A 15 -27.40 3.80 -18.45
C ALA A 15 -28.26 2.96 -19.44
N SER A 16 -28.52 3.50 -20.63
CA SER A 16 -29.27 2.78 -21.66
C SER A 16 -28.54 1.55 -22.23
N PHE A 17 -27.21 1.54 -22.23
CA PHE A 17 -26.41 0.41 -22.70
C PHE A 17 -26.33 -0.68 -21.62
N GLU A 18 -26.14 -0.30 -20.36
CA GLU A 18 -26.20 -1.21 -19.21
C GLU A 18 -27.57 -1.89 -19.13
N ASP A 19 -28.66 -1.12 -19.23
CA ASP A 19 -30.04 -1.64 -19.27
C ASP A 19 -30.25 -2.62 -20.44
N LEU A 20 -29.70 -2.30 -21.63
CA LEU A 20 -29.78 -3.17 -22.79
C LEU A 20 -28.99 -4.47 -22.62
N VAL A 21 -27.80 -4.39 -22.02
CA VAL A 21 -26.95 -5.55 -21.72
C VAL A 21 -27.62 -6.45 -20.70
N GLU A 22 -28.15 -5.88 -19.62
CA GLU A 22 -28.84 -6.63 -18.55
C GLU A 22 -30.09 -7.34 -19.09
N GLU A 23 -30.91 -6.66 -19.88
CA GLU A 23 -32.08 -7.25 -20.52
C GLU A 23 -31.70 -8.42 -21.46
N ARG A 24 -30.54 -8.34 -22.10
CA ARG A 24 -30.01 -9.41 -22.96
C ARG A 24 -29.51 -10.60 -22.15
N ILE A 25 -28.81 -10.35 -21.04
CA ILE A 25 -28.35 -11.38 -20.11
C ILE A 25 -29.57 -12.09 -19.49
N ARG A 26 -30.58 -11.34 -19.05
CA ARG A 26 -31.85 -11.88 -18.51
C ARG A 26 -32.54 -12.80 -19.51
N LYS A 27 -32.75 -12.35 -20.76
CA LYS A 27 -33.34 -13.17 -21.82
C LYS A 27 -32.52 -14.42 -22.15
N ALA A 28 -31.19 -14.33 -22.09
CA ALA A 28 -30.31 -15.48 -22.30
C ALA A 28 -30.43 -16.50 -21.15
N ARG A 29 -30.54 -16.04 -19.90
CA ARG A 29 -30.81 -16.89 -18.73
C ARG A 29 -32.17 -17.58 -18.82
N GLU A 30 -33.24 -16.85 -19.17
CA GLU A 30 -34.59 -17.41 -19.35
C GLU A 30 -34.65 -18.47 -20.46
N LYS A 31 -33.82 -18.34 -21.49
CA LYS A 31 -33.69 -19.33 -22.58
C LYS A 31 -32.78 -20.51 -22.23
N GLY A 32 -32.26 -20.58 -21.00
CA GLY A 32 -31.35 -21.64 -20.56
C GLY A 32 -29.97 -21.59 -21.23
N ALA A 33 -29.57 -20.45 -21.81
CA ALA A 33 -28.28 -20.33 -22.50
C ALA A 33 -27.06 -20.54 -21.58
N PHE A 34 -27.26 -20.52 -20.26
CA PHE A 34 -26.24 -20.76 -19.24
C PHE A 34 -26.32 -22.15 -18.59
N ASP A 35 -27.36 -22.94 -18.87
CA ASP A 35 -27.67 -24.19 -18.14
C ASP A 35 -26.74 -25.35 -18.49
N ASN A 36 -26.06 -25.28 -19.64
CA ASN A 36 -25.15 -26.31 -20.13
C ASN A 36 -23.76 -25.74 -20.48
N LEU A 37 -23.32 -24.73 -19.74
CA LEU A 37 -21.96 -24.22 -19.88
C LEU A 37 -20.94 -25.25 -19.41
N GLU A 38 -19.77 -25.23 -20.04
CA GLU A 38 -18.62 -25.99 -19.58
C GLU A 38 -18.29 -25.59 -18.12
N GLY A 39 -18.35 -26.56 -17.21
CA GLY A 39 -18.12 -26.32 -15.78
C GLY A 39 -19.39 -25.98 -14.97
N PHE A 40 -20.59 -25.93 -15.57
CA PHE A 40 -21.83 -25.70 -14.84
C PHE A 40 -22.03 -26.75 -13.73
N GLY A 41 -22.32 -26.28 -12.51
CA GLY A 41 -22.50 -27.13 -11.32
C GLY A 41 -21.24 -27.78 -10.77
N LYS A 42 -20.07 -27.60 -11.40
CA LYS A 42 -18.79 -28.10 -10.91
C LYS A 42 -18.12 -27.06 -10.01
N PRO A 43 -17.36 -27.46 -8.97
CA PRO A 43 -16.52 -26.54 -8.22
C PRO A 43 -15.58 -25.78 -9.16
N LEU A 44 -15.41 -24.48 -8.91
CA LEU A 44 -14.42 -23.69 -9.64
C LEU A 44 -13.03 -24.28 -9.42
N ASN A 45 -12.29 -24.47 -10.51
CA ASN A 45 -10.87 -24.81 -10.43
C ASN A 45 -10.09 -23.54 -10.07
N LEU A 46 -9.93 -23.28 -8.78
CA LEU A 46 -9.12 -22.18 -8.25
C LEU A 46 -7.63 -22.57 -8.12
N TYR A 47 -7.23 -23.74 -8.61
CA TYR A 47 -5.87 -24.26 -8.45
C TYR A 47 -4.89 -23.59 -9.42
N GLU A 48 -5.35 -23.24 -10.63
CA GLU A 48 -4.53 -22.52 -11.60
C GLU A 48 -4.84 -21.03 -11.55
N ASN A 49 -3.89 -20.25 -11.02
CA ASN A 49 -3.90 -18.81 -11.22
C ASN A 49 -3.41 -18.53 -12.64
N PRO A 50 -4.28 -18.06 -13.58
CA PRO A 50 -3.87 -17.80 -14.95
C PRO A 50 -2.88 -16.62 -15.05
N PHE A 51 -2.77 -15.82 -13.99
CA PHE A 51 -1.84 -14.70 -13.88
C PHE A 51 -0.49 -15.10 -13.26
N GLU A 52 -0.28 -16.38 -12.97
CA GLU A 52 0.97 -16.90 -12.45
C GLU A 52 1.80 -17.59 -13.55
N PRO A 53 3.12 -17.34 -13.60
CA PRO A 53 4.04 -18.06 -14.49
C PRO A 53 3.90 -19.58 -14.34
N ALA A 54 3.87 -20.30 -15.47
CA ALA A 54 3.59 -21.74 -15.49
C ALA A 54 4.60 -22.57 -14.68
N ASP A 55 5.86 -22.13 -14.66
CA ASP A 55 6.97 -22.70 -13.90
C ASP A 55 6.82 -22.55 -12.38
N MET A 56 6.03 -21.58 -11.90
CA MET A 56 5.84 -21.31 -10.47
C MET A 56 4.62 -21.98 -9.85
N ARG A 57 3.66 -22.42 -10.67
CA ARG A 57 2.38 -22.98 -10.20
C ARG A 57 2.54 -24.13 -9.22
N MET A 58 3.44 -25.07 -9.53
CA MET A 58 3.67 -26.24 -8.68
C MET A 58 4.27 -25.85 -7.33
N ALA A 59 5.29 -24.99 -7.34
CA ALA A 59 5.95 -24.53 -6.13
C ALA A 59 4.99 -23.74 -5.22
N ASN A 60 4.23 -22.82 -5.79
CA ASN A 60 3.27 -22.00 -5.04
C ASN A 60 2.09 -22.84 -4.52
N LYS A 61 1.64 -23.85 -5.28
CA LYS A 61 0.67 -24.84 -4.81
C LYS A 61 1.20 -25.61 -3.59
N MET A 62 2.43 -26.15 -3.66
CA MET A 62 3.01 -26.91 -2.54
C MET A 62 3.10 -26.07 -1.26
N LEU A 63 3.51 -24.81 -1.38
CA LEU A 63 3.56 -23.87 -0.25
C LEU A 63 2.17 -23.62 0.32
N LYS A 64 1.19 -23.32 -0.55
CA LYS A 64 -0.20 -23.07 -0.14
C LYS A 64 -0.83 -24.27 0.55
N ASP A 65 -0.64 -25.48 0.02
CA ASP A 65 -1.15 -26.72 0.60
C ASP A 65 -0.53 -27.00 1.98
N ALA A 66 0.71 -26.55 2.21
CA ALA A 66 1.39 -26.62 3.50
C ALA A 66 1.10 -25.43 4.44
N GLY A 67 0.28 -24.46 4.03
CA GLY A 67 -0.07 -23.28 4.83
C GLY A 67 1.00 -22.17 4.83
N TYR A 68 1.93 -22.19 3.88
CA TYR A 68 3.00 -21.20 3.75
C TYR A 68 2.79 -20.28 2.55
N ALA A 69 3.32 -19.05 2.64
CA ALA A 69 3.40 -18.15 1.50
C ALA A 69 4.76 -18.27 0.78
N PRO A 70 4.84 -17.88 -0.50
CA PRO A 70 6.12 -17.68 -1.17
C PRO A 70 7.02 -16.70 -0.43
N TYR A 71 8.32 -16.93 -0.46
CA TYR A 71 9.30 -16.11 0.27
C TYR A 71 9.18 -14.61 -0.03
N TRP A 72 8.99 -14.23 -1.29
CA TRP A 72 8.81 -12.83 -1.69
C TRP A 72 7.55 -12.18 -1.08
N VAL A 73 6.51 -12.98 -0.79
CA VAL A 73 5.30 -12.48 -0.10
C VAL A 73 5.64 -12.12 1.35
N GLU A 74 6.43 -12.95 2.03
CA GLU A 74 6.90 -12.66 3.40
C GLU A 74 7.81 -11.42 3.42
N LEU A 75 8.71 -11.28 2.45
CA LEU A 75 9.50 -10.05 2.29
C LEU A 75 8.62 -8.81 2.07
N GLY A 76 7.50 -8.97 1.36
CA GLY A 76 6.53 -7.90 1.17
C GLY A 76 5.91 -7.45 2.50
N LYS A 77 5.50 -8.41 3.34
CA LYS A 77 5.00 -8.13 4.69
C LYS A 77 6.05 -7.44 5.56
N ASP A 78 7.31 -7.83 5.44
CA ASP A 78 8.41 -7.20 6.16
C ASP A 78 8.64 -5.74 5.74
N VAL A 79 8.42 -5.41 4.46
CA VAL A 79 8.44 -4.03 3.96
C VAL A 79 7.26 -3.25 4.54
N ASP A 80 6.05 -3.82 4.48
CA ASP A 80 4.83 -3.17 4.99
C ASP A 80 4.93 -2.89 6.50
N ALA A 81 5.37 -3.86 7.29
CA ALA A 81 5.58 -3.68 8.73
C ALA A 81 6.65 -2.63 9.05
N ALA A 82 7.72 -2.55 8.25
CA ALA A 82 8.76 -1.55 8.44
C ALA A 82 8.28 -0.11 8.10
N LEU A 83 7.40 0.03 7.10
CA LEU A 83 6.76 1.31 6.76
C LEU A 83 5.82 1.77 7.87
N GLU A 84 5.02 0.86 8.41
CA GLU A 84 4.13 1.15 9.54
C GLU A 84 4.93 1.57 10.78
N ALA A 85 5.96 0.81 11.15
CA ALA A 85 6.83 1.13 12.28
C ALA A 85 7.54 2.48 12.12
N PHE A 86 7.94 2.86 10.90
CA PHE A 86 8.51 4.17 10.61
C PHE A 86 7.51 5.30 10.89
N GLY A 87 6.26 5.15 10.43
CA GLY A 87 5.20 6.12 10.72
C GLY A 87 4.89 6.24 12.21
N GLU A 88 4.80 5.12 12.92
CA GLU A 88 4.57 5.12 14.37
C GLU A 88 5.64 5.88 15.16
N GLU A 89 6.90 5.80 14.73
CA GLU A 89 8.00 6.46 15.41
C GLU A 89 7.97 7.96 15.27
N ILE A 90 7.58 8.46 14.10
CA ILE A 90 7.31 9.88 13.88
C ILE A 90 6.20 10.35 14.82
N GLU A 91 5.10 9.60 14.93
CA GLU A 91 4.00 9.94 15.84
C GLU A 91 4.38 9.84 17.33
N LYS A 92 5.21 8.87 17.71
CA LYS A 92 5.79 8.78 19.06
C LYS A 92 6.66 10.00 19.36
N PHE A 93 7.49 10.43 18.41
CA PHE A 93 8.34 11.61 18.56
C PHE A 93 7.52 12.91 18.64
N LYS A 94 6.51 13.09 17.80
CA LYS A 94 5.58 14.23 17.85
C LYS A 94 4.89 14.34 19.20
N ARG A 95 4.38 13.23 19.74
CA ARG A 95 3.81 13.19 21.10
C ARG A 95 4.83 13.62 22.17
N TYR A 96 6.07 13.14 22.07
CA TYR A 96 7.15 13.56 22.96
C TYR A 96 7.41 15.07 22.87
N VAL A 97 7.48 15.64 21.66
CA VAL A 97 7.64 17.08 21.43
C VAL A 97 6.53 17.87 22.12
N THR A 98 5.27 17.47 21.92
CA THR A 98 4.12 18.12 22.57
C THR A 98 4.23 18.11 24.09
N VAL A 99 4.57 16.97 24.69
CA VAL A 99 4.70 16.86 26.16
C VAL A 99 5.81 17.76 26.71
N VAL A 100 6.93 17.88 25.99
CA VAL A 100 8.09 18.65 26.45
C VAL A 100 7.90 20.16 26.31
N LEU A 101 7.22 20.62 25.26
CA LEU A 101 7.13 22.04 24.93
C LEU A 101 5.84 22.74 25.42
N ASN A 102 4.75 22.00 25.65
CA ASN A 102 3.43 22.58 25.97
C ASN A 102 3.31 23.14 27.43
N GLY A 103 4.38 23.10 28.23
CA GLY A 103 4.38 23.44 29.66
C GLY A 103 4.91 24.84 30.04
N GLY A 104 5.17 25.71 29.07
CA GLY A 104 5.77 27.04 29.30
C GLY A 104 7.31 27.03 29.21
N PRO A 105 8.00 28.06 29.74
CA PRO A 105 9.44 28.24 29.55
C PRO A 105 10.25 27.03 30.05
N VAL A 106 10.88 26.35 29.12
CA VAL A 106 11.69 25.15 29.38
C VAL A 106 13.08 25.55 29.90
N SER A 107 13.55 24.89 30.96
CA SER A 107 14.91 25.08 31.50
C SER A 107 15.99 24.89 30.42
N SER A 108 17.10 25.62 30.50
CA SER A 108 18.23 25.52 29.56
C SER A 108 18.76 24.08 29.42
N ILE A 109 18.78 23.32 30.52
CA ILE A 109 19.20 21.90 30.54
C ILE A 109 18.21 21.04 29.75
N THR A 110 16.91 21.20 30.00
CA THR A 110 15.86 20.45 29.30
C THR A 110 15.86 20.80 27.81
N ARG A 111 16.06 22.08 27.45
CA ARG A 111 16.18 22.52 26.06
C ARG A 111 17.38 21.88 25.38
N ARG A 112 18.56 21.87 26.01
CA ARG A 112 19.75 21.20 25.45
C ARG A 112 19.51 19.69 25.22
N ARG A 113 18.89 19.00 26.17
CA ARG A 113 18.55 17.57 26.03
C ARG A 113 17.55 17.34 24.90
N PHE A 114 16.56 18.22 24.76
CA PHE A 114 15.60 18.17 23.67
C PHE A 114 16.28 18.31 22.31
N GLU A 115 17.14 19.31 22.12
CA GLU A 115 17.86 19.52 20.86
C GLU A 115 18.77 18.33 20.49
N GLN A 116 19.46 17.75 21.48
CA GLN A 116 20.26 16.53 21.27
C GLN A 116 19.41 15.35 20.82
N LYS A 117 18.26 15.13 21.47
CA LYS A 117 17.35 14.05 21.11
C LYS A 117 16.70 14.28 19.73
N LYS A 118 16.39 15.52 19.38
CA LYS A 118 15.89 15.90 18.06
C LYS A 118 16.91 15.62 16.96
N ALA A 119 18.17 16.01 17.17
CA ALA A 119 19.25 15.73 16.22
C ALA A 119 19.45 14.22 16.02
N LEU A 120 19.48 13.44 17.11
CA LEU A 120 19.57 11.98 17.02
C LEU A 120 18.41 11.38 16.25
N PHE A 121 17.18 11.81 16.55
CA PHE A 121 15.97 11.35 15.87
C PHE A 121 16.05 11.57 14.35
N TYR A 122 16.50 12.74 13.89
CA TYR A 122 16.63 13.01 12.46
C TYR A 122 17.67 12.10 11.77
N GLU A 123 18.83 11.89 12.40
CA GLU A 123 19.83 10.95 11.86
C GLU A 123 19.29 9.51 11.81
N GLU A 124 18.55 9.08 12.84
CA GLU A 124 17.90 7.77 12.87
C GLU A 124 16.84 7.63 11.77
N MET A 125 15.99 8.64 11.54
CA MET A 125 14.97 8.60 10.49
C MET A 125 15.58 8.46 9.10
N LYS A 126 16.66 9.20 8.82
CA LYS A 126 17.39 9.07 7.56
C LYS A 126 17.95 7.66 7.38
N GLY A 127 18.62 7.12 8.40
CA GLY A 127 19.16 5.76 8.37
C GLY A 127 18.07 4.70 8.15
N ARG A 128 16.88 4.88 8.73
CA ARG A 128 15.75 3.96 8.53
C ARG A 128 15.19 3.99 7.13
N LEU A 129 15.09 5.15 6.50
CA LEU A 129 14.68 5.26 5.09
C LEU A 129 15.65 4.51 4.16
N GLU A 130 16.96 4.57 4.44
CA GLU A 130 17.96 3.81 3.69
C GLU A 130 17.80 2.29 3.90
N GLN A 131 17.50 1.85 5.13
CA GLN A 131 17.25 0.42 5.41
C GLN A 131 15.94 -0.08 4.80
N LEU A 132 14.90 0.76 4.75
CA LEU A 132 13.64 0.48 4.05
C LEU A 132 13.89 0.24 2.56
N ASN A 133 14.72 1.08 1.91
CA ASN A 133 15.09 0.87 0.52
C ASN A 133 15.80 -0.47 0.30
N LYS A 134 16.70 -0.89 1.19
CA LYS A 134 17.33 -2.22 1.09
C LYS A 134 16.31 -3.36 1.22
N LYS A 135 15.30 -3.21 2.08
CA LYS A 135 14.20 -4.19 2.18
C LYS A 135 13.36 -4.23 0.91
N ILE A 136 13.06 -3.06 0.33
CA ILE A 136 12.35 -2.94 -0.95
C ILE A 136 13.14 -3.60 -2.09
N ASP A 137 14.44 -3.33 -2.18
CA ASP A 137 15.32 -3.95 -3.17
C ASP A 137 15.33 -5.47 -3.02
N ASN A 138 15.49 -5.97 -1.80
CA ASN A 138 15.45 -7.41 -1.52
C ASN A 138 14.10 -8.03 -1.93
N TYR A 139 12.99 -7.39 -1.60
CA TYR A 139 11.67 -7.81 -2.08
C TYR A 139 11.61 -7.84 -3.61
N ASN A 140 12.05 -6.77 -4.28
CA ASN A 140 12.01 -6.64 -5.73
C ASN A 140 12.87 -7.71 -6.44
N TYR A 141 14.03 -8.04 -5.89
CA TYR A 141 14.89 -9.10 -6.45
C TYR A 141 14.25 -10.48 -6.37
N HIS A 142 13.47 -10.74 -5.32
CA HIS A 142 12.80 -12.03 -5.13
C HIS A 142 11.41 -12.08 -5.75
N CYS A 143 10.79 -10.93 -6.03
CA CYS A 143 9.48 -10.86 -6.64
C CYS A 143 9.57 -11.31 -8.12
N PRO A 144 8.92 -12.42 -8.50
CA PRO A 144 9.01 -12.92 -9.87
C PRO A 144 8.14 -12.13 -10.86
N LEU A 145 7.29 -11.22 -10.35
CA LEU A 145 6.31 -10.48 -11.13
C LEU A 145 6.70 -9.00 -11.14
N TYR A 146 7.32 -8.53 -12.24
CA TYR A 146 7.86 -7.17 -12.32
C TYR A 146 6.82 -6.07 -12.03
N TRP A 147 5.54 -6.31 -12.33
CA TRP A 147 4.45 -5.37 -12.08
C TRP A 147 4.01 -5.30 -10.61
N LEU A 148 4.42 -6.26 -9.77
CA LEU A 148 4.25 -6.21 -8.31
C LEU A 148 5.49 -5.64 -7.59
N GLY A 149 6.48 -5.18 -8.36
CA GLY A 149 7.64 -4.46 -7.82
C GLY A 149 7.21 -3.17 -7.10
N ARG A 150 7.94 -2.83 -6.05
CA ARG A 150 7.71 -1.65 -5.22
C ARG A 150 8.77 -0.59 -5.53
N PRO A 151 8.39 0.68 -5.75
CA PRO A 151 9.38 1.73 -5.98
C PRO A 151 10.17 2.03 -4.71
N ASN A 152 11.45 2.36 -4.85
CA ASN A 152 12.28 2.83 -3.75
C ASN A 152 11.80 4.22 -3.30
N ILE A 153 11.98 4.48 -2.01
CA ILE A 153 11.67 5.75 -1.37
C ILE A 153 12.77 6.76 -1.72
N ASP A 154 12.37 7.95 -2.16
CA ASP A 154 13.28 9.09 -2.25
C ASP A 154 13.64 9.56 -0.83
N VAL A 155 14.77 9.07 -0.33
CA VAL A 155 15.25 9.35 1.04
C VAL A 155 15.33 10.85 1.31
N LYS A 156 15.79 11.65 0.34
CA LYS A 156 15.98 13.09 0.55
C LYS A 156 14.64 13.79 0.69
N ARG A 157 13.70 13.48 -0.20
CA ARG A 157 12.37 14.06 -0.18
C ARG A 157 11.60 13.66 1.07
N GLU A 158 11.65 12.38 1.42
CA GLU A 158 10.91 11.85 2.56
C GLU A 158 11.49 12.33 3.90
N TYR A 159 12.82 12.37 4.01
CA TYR A 159 13.48 12.99 5.16
C TYR A 159 13.07 14.47 5.32
N ALA A 160 13.06 15.24 4.23
CA ALA A 160 12.65 16.64 4.27
C ALA A 160 11.19 16.80 4.73
N ARG A 161 10.29 15.93 4.27
CA ARG A 161 8.89 15.88 4.72
C ARG A 161 8.78 15.67 6.22
N VAL A 162 9.51 14.71 6.78
CA VAL A 162 9.50 14.41 8.22
C VAL A 162 10.03 15.60 9.04
N VAL A 163 11.14 16.20 8.61
CA VAL A 163 11.70 17.38 9.28
C VAL A 163 10.71 18.55 9.24
N GLU A 164 10.11 18.84 8.09
CA GLU A 164 9.12 19.91 7.95
C GLU A 164 7.93 19.69 8.88
N GLU A 165 7.41 18.46 8.96
CA GLU A 165 6.27 18.12 9.81
C GLU A 165 6.59 18.32 11.30
N VAL A 166 7.77 17.89 11.76
CA VAL A 166 8.21 18.02 13.15
C VAL A 166 8.52 19.46 13.51
N GLU A 167 9.23 20.20 12.66
CA GLU A 167 9.54 21.62 12.92
C GLU A 167 8.27 22.48 12.87
N ALA A 168 7.32 22.18 11.98
CA ALA A 168 6.02 22.85 11.95
C ALA A 168 5.21 22.60 13.24
N LEU A 169 5.32 21.41 13.84
CA LEU A 169 4.74 21.14 15.16
C LEU A 169 5.43 21.96 16.26
N ILE A 170 6.76 22.00 16.26
CA ILE A 170 7.55 22.78 17.24
C ILE A 170 7.19 24.27 17.16
N ALA A 171 7.06 24.82 15.94
CA ALA A 171 6.73 26.24 15.75
C ALA A 171 5.31 26.63 16.21
N ARG A 172 4.41 25.66 16.40
CA ARG A 172 3.04 25.87 16.87
C ARG A 172 2.88 25.82 18.39
N LEU A 173 3.87 25.28 19.10
CA LEU A 173 3.87 25.07 20.56
C LEU A 173 4.67 26.17 21.26
#